data_AF-A0A955QWP8-F1
#
_entry.id   AF-A0A955QWP8-F1
#
_cell.length_a   1.000
_cell.length_b   1.000
_cell.length_c   1.000
_cell.angle_alpha   90.00
_cell.angle_beta   90.00
_cell.angle_gamma   90.00
#
_symmetry.space_group_name_H-M   'P 1'
#
loop_
_entity.id
_entity.type
_entity.pdbx_description
1 polymer ?
#
loop_
_entity_poly.entity_id
_entity_poly.type
_entity_poly.pdbx_seq_one_letter_code
_entity_poly.pdbx_strand_id
1 'polypeptide(L)'
;VTPTHQDIHRQLREKGIEAFSWGGVIHPSLPLEKFPDAKFLYEHLVLLPIHQSLISDEMSFMIEGLRDILKRSRAQPQEVLQ
;
A
#
# COMPACT_ATOMS: atom_id res chain seq x y z
N VAL A 1 -13.98 11.53 3.21
CA VAL A 1 -13.46 10.43 2.36
C VAL A 1 -12.50 9.63 3.22
N THR A 2 -12.78 8.36 3.48
CA THR A 2 -11.92 7.48 4.31
C THR A 2 -10.52 7.44 3.68
N PRO A 3 -9.42 7.56 4.44
CA PRO A 3 -8.08 7.51 3.86
C PRO A 3 -7.88 6.13 3.22
N THR A 4 -8.03 6.07 1.91
CA THR A 4 -7.68 4.93 1.09
C THR A 4 -6.21 4.61 1.33
N HIS A 5 -5.81 3.33 1.28
CA HIS A 5 -4.42 2.85 1.40
C HIS A 5 -3.44 3.46 0.35
N GLN A 6 -3.88 4.47 -0.40
CA GLN A 6 -3.23 5.16 -1.49
C GLN A 6 -1.82 5.69 -1.18
N ASP A 7 -1.40 5.77 0.08
CA ASP A 7 -0.08 6.31 0.42
C ASP A 7 0.86 5.36 1.16
N ILE A 8 0.43 4.14 1.52
CA ILE A 8 1.31 3.19 2.24
C ILE A 8 2.55 2.87 1.40
N HIS A 9 2.35 2.57 0.11
CA HIS A 9 3.47 2.27 -0.79
C HIS A 9 4.43 3.47 -0.97
N ARG A 10 3.92 4.70 -0.97
CA ARG A 10 4.75 5.93 -1.03
C ARG A 10 5.57 6.11 0.26
N GLN A 11 4.94 5.95 1.42
CA GLN A 11 5.62 6.02 2.72
C GLN A 11 6.69 4.93 2.89
N LEU A 12 6.46 3.74 2.34
CA LEU A 12 7.47 2.67 2.30
C LEU A 12 8.66 3.05 1.41
N ARG A 13 8.43 3.66 0.24
CA ARG A 13 9.51 4.16 -0.63
C ARG A 13 10.35 5.25 0.03
N GLU A 14 9.73 6.15 0.78
CA GLU A 14 10.45 7.16 1.57
C GLU A 14 11.39 6.53 2.62
N LYS A 15 11.10 5.30 3.06
CA LYS A 15 11.96 4.48 3.93
C LYS A 15 12.97 3.60 3.16
N GLY A 16 13.03 3.69 1.83
CA GLY A 16 13.91 2.87 0.99
C GLY A 16 13.37 1.47 0.68
N ILE A 17 12.07 1.22 0.92
CA ILE A 17 11.41 -0.03 0.55
C ILE A 17 10.63 0.20 -0.74
N GLU A 18 11.08 -0.41 -1.85
CA GLU A 18 10.47 -0.29 -3.18
C GLU A 18 9.10 -0.98 -3.27
N ALA A 19 8.09 -0.43 -2.60
CA ALA A 19 6.72 -0.93 -2.60
C ALA A 19 5.92 -0.36 -3.78
N PHE A 20 4.91 -1.09 -4.25
CA PHE A 20 4.06 -0.69 -5.37
C PHE A 20 2.56 -0.78 -5.02
N SER A 21 1.73 -0.13 -5.83
CA SER A 21 0.27 -0.30 -5.84
C SER A 21 -0.18 -0.73 -7.23
N TRP A 22 -1.40 -1.25 -7.33
CA TRP A 22 -1.96 -1.71 -8.62
C TRP A 22 -2.52 -0.58 -9.49
N GLY A 23 -2.58 0.65 -8.97
CA GLY A 23 -3.23 1.78 -9.66
C GLY A 23 -2.62 2.13 -11.02
N GLY A 24 -1.32 1.90 -11.22
CA GLY A 24 -0.62 2.25 -12.46
C GLY A 24 -0.74 1.24 -13.61
N VAL A 25 -1.36 0.07 -13.38
CA VAL A 25 -1.39 -1.04 -14.34
C VAL A 25 -2.78 -1.36 -14.89
N ILE A 26 -3.81 -0.66 -14.41
CA ILE A 26 -5.18 -0.89 -14.87
C ILE A 26 -5.41 -0.17 -16.21
N HIS A 27 -5.77 -0.92 -17.23
CA HIS A 27 -6.05 -0.35 -18.54
C HIS A 27 -7.26 0.60 -18.47
N PRO A 28 -7.19 1.84 -19.01
CA PRO A 28 -8.25 2.83 -18.87
C PRO A 28 -9.62 2.42 -19.44
N SER A 29 -9.65 1.48 -20.40
CA SER A 29 -10.89 0.98 -20.98
C SER A 29 -11.54 -0.17 -20.20
N LEU A 30 -10.91 -0.65 -19.12
CA LEU A 30 -11.47 -1.73 -18.30
C LEU A 30 -12.67 -1.20 -17.51
N PRO A 31 -13.88 -1.77 -17.67
CA PRO A 31 -15.05 -1.31 -16.92
C PRO A 31 -15.02 -1.85 -15.49
N LEU A 32 -14.18 -1.25 -14.63
CA LEU A 32 -13.94 -1.65 -13.24
C LEU A 32 -15.21 -1.82 -12.41
N GLU A 33 -16.27 -1.06 -12.69
CA GLU A 33 -17.55 -1.17 -11.97
C GLU A 33 -18.24 -2.52 -12.18
N LYS A 34 -17.87 -3.29 -13.21
CA LYS A 34 -18.34 -4.66 -13.41
C LYS A 34 -17.59 -5.70 -12.57
N PHE A 35 -16.50 -5.29 -11.89
CA PHE A 35 -15.61 -6.16 -11.14
C PHE A 35 -15.36 -5.58 -9.73
N PRO A 36 -16.40 -5.46 -8.89
CA PRO A 36 -16.31 -4.78 -7.59
C PRO A 36 -15.26 -5.40 -6.67
N ASP A 37 -15.10 -6.72 -6.67
CA ASP A 37 -14.09 -7.40 -5.85
C ASP A 37 -12.67 -7.09 -6.31
N ALA A 38 -12.44 -7.01 -7.63
CA ALA A 38 -11.14 -6.66 -8.18
C ALA A 38 -10.81 -5.19 -7.89
N LYS A 39 -11.79 -4.29 -8.04
CA LYS A 39 -11.66 -2.87 -7.67
C LYS A 39 -11.29 -2.74 -6.19
N PHE A 40 -12.03 -3.41 -5.31
CA PHE A 40 -11.75 -3.44 -3.87
C PHE A 40 -10.32 -3.95 -3.59
N LEU A 41 -9.92 -5.06 -4.20
CA LEU A 41 -8.56 -5.59 -4.05
C LEU A 41 -7.51 -4.56 -4.47
N TYR A 42 -7.64 -3.96 -5.66
CA TYR A 42 -6.65 -3.01 -6.18
C TYR A 42 -6.50 -1.75 -5.32
N GLU A 43 -7.61 -1.26 -4.75
CA GLU A 43 -7.61 -0.08 -3.87
C GLU A 43 -6.94 -0.35 -2.52
N HIS A 44 -6.85 -1.61 -2.10
CA HIS A 44 -6.34 -2.00 -0.77
C HIS A 44 -5.03 -2.80 -0.83
N LEU A 45 -4.55 -3.17 -2.02
CA LEU A 45 -3.35 -3.97 -2.23
C LEU A 45 -2.08 -3.11 -2.24
N VAL A 46 -1.11 -3.52 -1.43
CA VAL A 46 0.27 -3.03 -1.46
C VAL A 46 1.17 -4.21 -1.81
N LEU A 47 2.06 -4.02 -2.78
CA LEU A 47 3.02 -5.02 -3.22
C LEU A 47 4.38 -4.70 -2.62
N LEU A 48 5.01 -5.68 -1.96
CA LEU A 48 6.33 -5.56 -1.36
C LEU A 48 7.38 -6.30 -2.20
N PRO A 49 8.66 -5.87 -2.14
CA PRO A 49 9.76 -6.62 -2.76
C PRO A 49 9.78 -8.08 -2.31
N ILE A 50 9.74 -8.99 -3.30
CA ILE A 50 9.94 -10.42 -3.09
C ILE A 50 10.75 -10.96 -4.27
N HIS A 51 11.97 -11.41 -3.99
CA HIS A 51 12.89 -11.93 -4.99
C HIS A 51 13.86 -12.94 -4.36
N GLN A 52 14.47 -13.77 -5.21
CA GLN A 52 15.35 -14.87 -4.79
C GLN A 52 16.56 -14.45 -3.94
N SER A 53 16.99 -13.18 -4.06
CA SER A 53 18.13 -12.65 -3.30
C SER A 53 17.73 -12.03 -1.95
N LEU A 54 16.45 -12.11 -1.56
CA LEU A 54 15.97 -11.50 -0.33
C LEU A 54 16.53 -12.23 0.88
N ILE A 55 17.20 -11.50 1.77
CA ILE A 55 17.74 -12.07 3.03
C ILE A 55 16.85 -11.75 4.23
N SER A 56 17.08 -12.45 5.34
CA SER A 56 16.29 -12.31 6.56
C SER A 56 16.30 -10.88 7.14
N ASP A 57 17.42 -10.18 7.05
CA ASP A 57 17.56 -8.82 7.57
C ASP A 57 16.73 -7.81 6.74
N GLU A 58 16.72 -7.97 5.42
CA GLU A 58 15.89 -7.15 4.52
C GLU A 58 14.40 -7.43 4.73
N MET A 59 14.02 -8.69 4.94
CA MET A 59 12.65 -9.05 5.28
C MET A 59 12.23 -8.44 6.62
N SER A 60 13.12 -8.47 7.62
CA SER A 60 12.87 -7.86 8.93
C SER A 60 12.73 -6.34 8.80
N PHE A 61 13.59 -5.69 8.00
CA PHE A 61 13.49 -4.27 7.70
C PHE A 61 12.15 -3.90 7.06
N MET A 62 11.66 -4.69 6.10
CA MET A 62 10.35 -4.49 5.49
C MET A 62 9.20 -4.64 6.51
N ILE A 63 9.27 -5.66 7.37
CA ILE A 63 8.25 -5.91 8.41
C ILE A 63 8.17 -4.73 9.38
N GLU A 64 9.30 -4.25 9.90
CA GLU A 64 9.32 -3.12 10.83
C GLU A 64 8.90 -1.82 10.14
N GLY A 65 9.35 -1.57 8.91
CA GLY A 65 8.93 -0.43 8.12
C GLY A 65 7.41 -0.37 7.92
N LEU A 66 6.79 -1.50 7.60
CA LEU A 66 5.34 -1.62 7.49
C LEU A 66 4.64 -1.41 8.84
N ARG A 67 5.15 -2.02 9.91
CA ARG A 67 4.57 -1.92 11.26
C ARG A 67 4.58 -0.47 11.77
N ASP A 68 5.64 0.28 11.50
CA ASP A 68 5.73 1.71 11.81
C ASP A 68 4.63 2.53 11.14
N ILE A 69 4.43 2.33 9.83
CA ILE A 69 3.42 3.06 9.05
C ILE A 69 2.01 2.73 9.57
N LEU A 70 1.73 1.45 9.83
CA LEU A 70 0.43 1.04 10.34
C LEU A 70 0.15 1.58 11.75
N LYS A 71 1.16 1.65 12.62
CA LYS A 71 1.03 2.28 13.95
C LYS A 71 0.74 3.78 13.84
N ARG A 72 1.43 4.50 12.96
CA ARG A 72 1.20 5.95 12.73
C ARG A 72 -0.19 6.23 12.18
N SER A 73 -0.65 5.42 11.23
CA SER A 73 -2.00 5.54 10.66
C SER A 73 -3.11 5.33 11.70
N ARG A 74 -2.89 4.46 12.70
CA ARG A 74 -3.83 4.28 13.82
C ARG A 74 -3.76 5.41 14.87
N ALA A 75 -2.66 6.15 14.92
CA ALA A 75 -2.41 7.20 15.90
C ALA A 75 -2.84 8.61 15.44
N GLN A 76 -3.17 8.79 14.16
CA GLN A 76 -3.84 9.99 13.66
C GLN A 76 -5.37 9.77 13.70
N PRO A 77 -6.11 10.41 14.62
CA PRO A 77 -7.56 10.46 14.53
C PRO A 77 -7.95 11.15 13.23
N GLN A 78 -9.04 10.69 12.60
CA GLN A 78 -9.65 11.40 11.47
C GLN A 78 -9.91 12.85 11.87
N GLU A 79 -9.15 13.80 11.31
CA GLU A 79 -9.61 15.19 11.26
C GLU A 79 -10.82 15.20 10.33
N VAL A 80 -12.00 15.13 10.97
CA VAL A 80 -13.28 15.38 10.34
C VAL A 80 -13.33 16.88 10.09
N LEU A 81 -12.92 17.30 8.90
CA LEU A 81 -13.25 18.63 8.37
C LEU A 81 -14.77 18.71 8.21
N GLN A 82 -15.37 19.56 9.05
CA GLN A 82 -16.78 19.96 9.03
C GLN A 82 -17.12 20.77 7.78
#